data_AF-A0A5C6S8H0-F1
#
_entry.id   AF-A0A5C6S8H0-F1
#
_cell.length_a   1.000
_cell.length_b   1.000
_cell.length_c   1.000
_cell.angle_alpha   90.00
_cell.angle_beta   90.00
_cell.angle_gamma   90.00
#
_symmetry.space_group_name_H-M   'P 1'
#
loop_
_entity.id
_entity.type
_entity.pdbx_description
1 polymer ?
#
loop_
_entity_poly.entity_id
_entity_poly.type
_entity_poly.pdbx_seq_one_letter_code
_entity_poly.pdbx_strand_id
1 'polypeptide(L)'
;MAYLNTFVFVYPDGATVPILAHEVAHAELHKRVGVLRFIGGAVPAWFDEGLAVYISGDERYLDVKNGTIIGCRDTELAELPSDGRLFRHLAASNANALYTASACKVIDWMNEHDGMRGVIRFEQSVRSGTAFSG
;
A
#
# COMPACT_ATOMS: atom_id res chain seq x y z
N MET A 1 -2.15 -7.20 10.30
CA MET A 1 -2.36 -5.79 10.70
C MET A 1 -1.10 -5.27 11.35
N ALA A 2 -0.46 -4.27 10.74
CA ALA A 2 0.71 -3.57 11.24
C ALA A 2 0.26 -2.44 12.16
N TYR A 3 0.83 -2.42 13.36
CA TYR A 3 0.63 -1.30 14.28
C TYR A 3 1.88 -0.44 14.29
N LEU A 4 1.74 0.73 13.66
CA LEU A 4 2.72 1.81 13.65
C LEU A 4 4.04 1.33 13.05
N ASN A 5 5.00 0.89 13.86
CA ASN A 5 6.34 0.51 13.41
C ASN A 5 6.94 -0.61 14.28
N THR A 6 6.12 -1.23 15.13
CA THR A 6 6.62 -1.97 16.30
C THR A 6 6.12 -3.40 16.34
N PHE A 7 4.90 -3.66 15.85
CA PHE A 7 4.31 -4.99 15.89
C PHE A 7 3.60 -5.32 14.59
N VAL A 8 3.89 -6.51 14.08
CA VAL A 8 3.14 -7.17 13.01
C VAL A 8 2.29 -8.23 13.67
N PHE A 9 0.97 -8.00 13.73
CA PHE A 9 0.03 -9.00 14.26
C PHE A 9 -0.49 -9.85 13.11
N VAL A 10 -0.21 -11.16 13.18
CA VAL A 10 -0.65 -12.14 12.20
C VAL A 10 -1.32 -13.31 12.91
N TYR A 11 -2.49 -13.72 12.42
CA TYR A 11 -3.12 -14.95 12.88
C TYR A 11 -2.28 -16.17 12.47
N PRO A 12 -2.24 -17.27 13.24
CA PRO A 12 -1.43 -18.45 12.94
C PRO A 12 -1.67 -19.00 11.52
N ASP A 13 -2.93 -19.02 11.09
CA ASP A 13 -3.32 -19.51 9.75
C ASP A 13 -3.03 -18.51 8.61
N GLY A 14 -2.59 -17.29 8.96
CA GLY A 14 -2.29 -16.19 8.03
C GLY A 14 -0.81 -15.78 8.00
N ALA A 15 0.09 -16.53 8.64
CA ALA A 15 1.53 -16.22 8.69
C ALA A 15 2.27 -16.63 7.41
N THR A 16 1.75 -16.22 6.26
CA THR A 16 2.42 -16.44 4.97
C THR A 16 3.46 -15.36 4.71
N VAL A 17 4.46 -15.66 3.87
CA VAL A 17 5.49 -14.69 3.48
C VAL A 17 4.89 -13.40 2.88
N PRO A 18 3.89 -13.45 1.97
CA PRO A 18 3.27 -12.24 1.44
C PRO A 18 2.60 -11.39 2.53
N ILE A 19 1.88 -12.02 3.46
CA ILE A 19 1.22 -11.27 4.55
C ILE A 19 2.27 -10.59 5.43
N LEU A 20 3.35 -11.28 5.82
CA LEU A 20 4.41 -10.66 6.61
C LEU A 20 5.10 -9.51 5.86
N ALA A 21 5.37 -9.69 4.56
CA ALA A 21 5.97 -8.65 3.73
C ALA A 21 5.06 -7.41 3.60
N HIS A 22 3.75 -7.60 3.48
CA HIS A 22 2.75 -6.54 3.48
C HIS A 22 2.83 -5.69 4.76
N GLU A 23 2.85 -6.35 5.91
CA GLU A 23 2.87 -5.64 7.19
C GLU A 23 4.21 -4.93 7.47
N VAL A 24 5.32 -5.52 7.01
CA VAL A 24 6.64 -4.87 7.07
C VAL A 24 6.71 -3.65 6.15
N ALA A 25 6.06 -3.69 4.99
CA ALA A 25 6.00 -2.57 4.06
C ALA A 25 5.32 -1.34 4.70
N HIS A 26 4.19 -1.53 5.39
CA HIS A 26 3.57 -0.46 6.19
C HIS A 26 4.52 0.11 7.23
N ALA A 27 5.12 -0.76 8.05
CA ALA A 27 6.00 -0.33 9.13
C ALA A 27 7.19 0.50 8.62
N GLU A 28 7.77 0.11 7.49
CA GLU A 28 8.86 0.84 6.85
C GLU A 28 8.39 2.16 6.23
N LEU A 29 7.25 2.18 5.53
CA LEU A 29 6.70 3.40 4.97
C LEU A 29 6.41 4.43 6.08
N HIS A 30 5.68 4.01 7.12
CA HIS A 30 5.29 4.88 8.25
C HIS A 30 6.53 5.43 8.98
N LYS A 31 7.59 4.64 9.07
CA LYS A 31 8.88 5.04 9.66
C LYS A 31 9.59 6.09 8.81
N ARG A 32 9.55 5.94 7.48
CA ARG A 32 10.24 6.84 6.54
C ARG A 32 9.54 8.19 6.41
N VAL A 33 8.22 8.20 6.33
CA VAL A 33 7.41 9.44 6.24
C VAL A 33 7.26 10.14 7.60
N GLY A 34 7.35 9.37 8.68
CA GLY A 34 7.17 9.82 10.06
C GLY A 34 5.71 9.66 10.53
N VAL A 35 5.55 8.98 11.67
CA VAL A 35 4.25 8.57 12.24
C VAL A 35 3.24 9.72 12.37
N LEU A 36 3.68 10.89 12.83
CA LEU A 36 2.78 12.05 13.00
C LEU A 36 2.19 12.54 11.68
N ARG A 37 2.97 12.49 10.59
CA ARG A 37 2.50 12.89 9.26
C ARG A 37 1.59 11.83 8.65
N PHE A 38 1.92 10.56 8.87
CA PHE A 38 1.06 9.46 8.48
C PHE A 38 -0.33 9.55 9.16
N ILE A 39 -0.37 9.72 10.49
CA ILE A 39 -1.62 9.91 11.25
C ILE A 39 -2.38 11.16 10.77
N GLY A 40 -1.66 12.21 10.36
CA GLY A 40 -2.23 13.42 9.77
C GLY A 40 -2.80 13.26 8.35
N GLY A 41 -2.75 12.06 7.76
CA GLY A 41 -3.29 11.79 6.43
C GLY A 41 -2.39 12.25 5.28
N ALA A 42 -1.09 12.42 5.52
CA ALA A 42 -0.15 12.82 4.48
C ALA A 42 0.10 11.75 3.40
N VAL A 43 -0.25 10.49 3.70
CA VAL A 43 -0.24 9.36 2.76
C VAL A 43 -1.69 8.87 2.60
N PRO A 44 -2.25 8.85 1.39
CA PRO A 44 -3.57 8.28 1.15
C PRO A 44 -3.63 6.80 1.52
N ALA A 45 -4.75 6.35 2.10
CA ALA A 45 -4.91 4.95 2.50
C ALA A 45 -4.76 3.97 1.33
N TRP A 46 -5.30 4.29 0.15
CA TRP A 46 -5.11 3.47 -1.05
C TRP A 46 -3.65 3.33 -1.46
N PHE A 47 -2.81 4.35 -1.21
CA PHE A 47 -1.40 4.31 -1.56
C PHE A 47 -0.63 3.42 -0.59
N ASP A 48 -0.87 3.57 0.72
CA ASP A 48 -0.25 2.74 1.76
C ASP A 48 -0.55 1.25 1.55
N GLU A 49 -1.84 0.92 1.37
CA GLU A 49 -2.28 -0.47 1.17
C GLU A 49 -1.87 -1.03 -0.20
N GLY A 50 -1.96 -0.24 -1.26
CA GLY A 50 -1.54 -0.65 -2.60
C GLY A 50 -0.03 -0.89 -2.70
N LEU A 51 0.78 -0.06 -2.06
CA LEU A 51 2.23 -0.21 -2.02
C LEU A 51 2.64 -1.43 -1.20
N ALA A 52 1.94 -1.69 -0.09
CA ALA A 52 2.15 -2.90 0.70
C ALA A 52 1.82 -4.17 -0.11
N VAL A 53 0.72 -4.18 -0.88
CA VAL A 53 0.41 -5.26 -1.81
C VAL A 53 1.53 -5.41 -2.85
N TYR A 54 1.96 -4.33 -3.49
CA TYR A 54 3.04 -4.36 -4.50
C TYR A 54 4.33 -4.95 -3.92
N ILE A 55 4.79 -4.47 -2.76
CA ILE A 55 6.03 -4.92 -2.12
C ILE A 55 5.93 -6.39 -1.67
N SER A 56 4.75 -6.82 -1.20
CA SER A 56 4.53 -8.19 -0.76
C SER A 56 4.58 -9.23 -1.87
N GLY A 57 4.41 -8.82 -3.13
CA GLY A 57 4.32 -9.72 -4.27
C GLY A 57 3.09 -10.64 -4.20
N ASP A 58 2.02 -10.22 -3.53
CA ASP A 58 0.85 -11.06 -3.29
C ASP A 58 0.07 -11.34 -4.59
N GLU A 59 0.26 -12.55 -5.10
CA GLU A 59 -0.37 -13.04 -6.33
C GLU A 59 -1.91 -13.09 -6.24
N ARG A 60 -2.53 -12.94 -5.06
CA ARG A 60 -4.00 -12.79 -4.96
C ARG A 60 -4.51 -11.53 -5.67
N TYR A 61 -3.65 -10.51 -5.80
CA TYR A 61 -3.97 -9.20 -6.34
C TYR A 61 -3.09 -8.82 -7.55
N LEU A 62 -1.90 -9.43 -7.65
CA LEU A 62 -0.90 -9.10 -8.65
C LEU A 62 -0.77 -10.19 -9.72
N ASP A 63 -0.39 -9.76 -10.92
CA ASP A 63 0.09 -10.65 -11.95
C ASP A 63 1.63 -10.73 -11.87
N VAL A 64 2.12 -11.90 -11.50
CA VAL A 64 3.56 -12.16 -11.31
C VAL A 64 4.01 -13.21 -12.31
N LYS A 65 5.10 -12.92 -13.03
CA LYS A 65 5.73 -13.84 -13.99
C LYS A 65 7.21 -13.96 -13.68
N ASN A 66 7.67 -15.18 -13.35
CA ASN A 66 9.06 -15.46 -12.98
C ASN A 66 9.58 -14.58 -11.83
N GLY A 67 8.73 -14.29 -10.84
CA GLY A 67 9.07 -13.41 -9.71
C GLY A 67 9.04 -11.91 -10.02
N THR A 68 8.68 -11.52 -11.24
CA THR A 68 8.53 -10.11 -11.63
C THR A 68 7.04 -9.73 -11.69
N ILE A 69 6.67 -8.64 -11.03
CA ILE A 69 5.34 -8.05 -11.14
C ILE A 69 5.19 -7.44 -12.54
N ILE A 70 4.23 -7.95 -13.31
CA ILE A 70 3.93 -7.48 -14.67
C ILE A 70 2.63 -6.67 -14.73
N GLY A 71 1.85 -6.66 -13.65
CA GLY A 71 0.59 -5.95 -13.56
C GLY A 71 -0.15 -6.28 -12.27
N CYS A 72 -1.40 -5.86 -12.22
CA CYS A 72 -2.38 -6.23 -11.22
C CYS A 72 -3.55 -6.96 -11.88
N ARG A 73 -4.31 -7.70 -11.09
CA ARG A 73 -5.56 -8.33 -11.56
C ARG A 73 -6.63 -7.28 -11.86
N ASP A 74 -7.57 -7.63 -12.72
CA ASP A 74 -8.70 -6.75 -13.05
C ASP A 74 -9.67 -6.58 -11.87
N THR A 75 -10.21 -5.37 -11.72
CA THR A 75 -11.22 -5.01 -10.73
C THR A 75 -12.01 -3.79 -11.20
N GLU A 76 -13.28 -3.69 -10.83
CA GLU A 76 -14.21 -2.65 -11.31
C GLU A 76 -14.33 -1.44 -10.36
N LEU A 77 -13.42 -1.28 -9.39
CA LEU A 77 -13.51 -0.23 -8.39
C LEU A 77 -12.98 1.12 -8.93
N ALA A 78 -13.88 2.06 -9.23
CA ALA A 78 -13.53 3.33 -9.86
C ALA A 78 -12.92 4.38 -8.90
N GLU A 79 -13.34 4.40 -7.64
CA GLU A 79 -12.88 5.39 -6.66
C GLU A 79 -12.26 4.75 -5.43
N LEU A 80 -11.04 5.20 -5.11
CA LEU A 80 -10.26 4.70 -4.00
C LEU A 80 -10.19 5.74 -2.87
N PRO A 81 -10.57 5.38 -1.64
CA PRO A 81 -10.61 6.33 -0.54
C PRO A 81 -9.21 6.69 -0.06
N SER A 82 -8.95 7.98 0.08
CA SER A 82 -7.74 8.48 0.74
C SER A 82 -7.84 8.42 2.27
N ASP A 83 -9.04 8.50 2.85
CA ASP A 83 -9.27 8.38 4.30
C ASP A 83 -9.22 6.92 4.76
N GLY A 84 -8.40 6.64 5.76
CA GLY A 84 -8.19 5.28 6.25
C GLY A 84 -9.39 4.67 6.99
N ARG A 85 -10.31 5.47 7.56
CA ARG A 85 -11.54 4.91 8.17
C ARG A 85 -12.50 4.46 7.08
N LEU A 86 -12.68 5.27 6.04
CA LEU A 86 -13.49 4.90 4.88
C LEU A 86 -12.90 3.68 4.17
N PHE A 87 -11.57 3.63 4.02
CA PHE A 87 -10.89 2.44 3.48
C PHE A 87 -11.24 1.19 4.28
N ARG A 88 -11.07 1.20 5.61
CA ARG A 88 -11.41 0.05 6.47
C ARG A 88 -12.88 -0.34 6.43
N HIS A 89 -13.77 0.66 6.33
CA HIS A 89 -15.21 0.41 6.21
C HIS A 89 -15.54 -0.34 4.91
N LEU A 90 -14.99 0.11 3.78
CA LEU A 90 -15.20 -0.55 2.47
C LEU A 90 -14.50 -1.91 2.40
N ALA A 91 -13.33 -2.05 3.03
CA ALA A 91 -12.60 -3.32 3.10
C ALA A 91 -13.40 -4.43 3.80
N ALA A 92 -14.31 -4.08 4.72
CA ALA A 92 -15.12 -5.05 5.44
C ALA A 92 -16.06 -5.85 4.52
N SER A 93 -16.50 -5.27 3.40
CA SER A 93 -17.37 -5.94 2.42
C SER A 93 -16.69 -6.26 1.10
N ASN A 94 -15.67 -5.48 0.71
CA ASN A 94 -15.07 -5.52 -0.62
C ASN A 94 -13.54 -5.60 -0.60
N ALA A 95 -12.95 -6.25 0.41
CA ALA A 95 -11.50 -6.35 0.58
C ALA A 95 -10.78 -6.68 -0.73
N ASN A 96 -11.14 -7.78 -1.39
CA ASN A 96 -10.40 -8.23 -2.57
C ASN A 96 -10.35 -7.15 -3.68
N ALA A 97 -11.51 -6.63 -4.10
CA ALA A 97 -11.60 -5.58 -5.11
C ALA A 97 -10.85 -4.30 -4.70
N LEU A 98 -10.91 -3.92 -3.42
CA LEU A 98 -10.29 -2.70 -2.88
C LEU A 98 -8.76 -2.80 -2.86
N TYR A 99 -8.20 -3.92 -2.41
CA TYR A 99 -6.76 -4.16 -2.41
C TYR A 99 -6.21 -4.31 -3.83
N THR A 100 -6.91 -5.03 -4.71
CA THR A 100 -6.54 -5.12 -6.14
C THR A 100 -6.50 -3.73 -6.78
N ALA A 101 -7.54 -2.91 -6.59
CA ALA A 101 -7.61 -1.59 -7.20
C ALA A 101 -6.52 -0.67 -6.66
N SER A 102 -6.24 -0.74 -5.36
CA SER A 102 -5.16 0.01 -4.71
C SER A 102 -3.80 -0.36 -5.31
N ALA A 103 -3.54 -1.66 -5.53
CA ALA A 103 -2.31 -2.14 -6.16
C ALA A 103 -2.18 -1.64 -7.62
N CYS A 104 -3.26 -1.74 -8.41
CA CYS A 104 -3.29 -1.19 -9.77
C CYS A 104 -2.94 0.29 -9.81
N LYS A 105 -3.61 1.09 -8.97
CA LYS A 105 -3.37 2.54 -8.91
C LYS A 105 -1.97 2.89 -8.47
N VAL A 106 -1.35 2.10 -7.58
CA VAL A 106 0.06 2.29 -7.21
C VAL A 106 0.99 1.94 -8.37
N ILE A 107 0.73 0.88 -9.12
CA ILE A 107 1.51 0.54 -10.33
C ILE A 107 1.41 1.67 -11.36
N ASP A 108 0.21 2.20 -11.61
CA ASP A 108 0.02 3.33 -12.52
C ASP A 108 0.76 4.57 -12.04
N TRP A 109 0.60 4.93 -10.77
CA TRP A 109 1.33 6.05 -10.17
C TRP A 109 2.85 5.86 -10.28
N MET A 110 3.36 4.65 -10.02
CA MET A 110 4.79 4.34 -10.17
C MET A 110 5.26 4.48 -11.61
N ASN A 111 4.46 4.05 -12.59
CA ASN A 111 4.79 4.20 -14.01
C ASN A 111 4.92 5.68 -14.41
N GLU A 112 4.10 6.55 -13.81
CA GLU A 112 4.15 8.01 -14.02
C GLU A 112 5.29 8.71 -13.25
N HIS A 113 5.82 8.07 -12.19
CA HIS A 113 6.72 8.72 -11.23
C HIS A 113 8.12 8.08 -11.16
N ASP A 114 8.64 7.45 -12.22
CA ASP A 114 9.99 6.81 -12.26
C ASP A 114 10.10 5.62 -11.28
N GLY A 115 9.02 4.85 -11.18
CA GLY A 115 8.94 3.60 -10.44
C GLY A 115 9.25 3.75 -8.95
N MET A 116 10.03 2.81 -8.41
CA MET A 116 10.42 2.79 -7.00
C MET A 116 11.27 4.00 -6.59
N ARG A 117 12.00 4.63 -7.54
CA ARG A 117 12.71 5.88 -7.25
C ARG A 117 11.74 7.02 -6.98
N GLY A 118 10.58 7.01 -7.63
CA GLY A 118 9.45 7.88 -7.33
C GLY A 118 8.96 7.75 -5.90
N VAL A 119 8.73 6.52 -5.44
CA VAL A 119 8.30 6.22 -4.07
C VAL A 119 9.29 6.80 -3.05
N ILE A 120 10.59 6.59 -3.26
CA ILE A 120 11.64 7.12 -2.36
C ILE A 120 11.61 8.66 -2.31
N ARG A 121 11.46 9.33 -3.46
CA ARG A 121 11.36 10.81 -3.51
C ARG A 121 10.07 11.32 -2.85
N PHE A 122 8.97 10.60 -3.03
CA PHE A 122 7.70 10.89 -2.37
C PHE A 122 7.86 10.80 -0.85
N GLU A 123 8.42 9.72 -0.32
CA GLU A 123 8.68 9.55 1.11
C GLU A 123 9.50 10.71 1.69
N GLN A 124 10.56 11.10 1.00
CA GLN A 124 11.41 12.23 1.38
C GLN A 124 10.65 13.56 1.36
N SER A 125 9.73 13.75 0.41
CA SER A 125 8.92 14.97 0.28
C SER A 125 7.86 15.06 1.38
N VAL A 126 7.19 13.96 1.72
CA VAL A 126 6.28 13.92 2.87
C VAL A 126 7.04 14.19 4.15
N ARG A 127 8.21 13.57 4.31
CA ARG A 127 9.07 13.79 5.47
C ARG A 127 9.54 15.25 5.60
N SER A 128 9.75 15.97 4.50
CA SER A 128 10.12 17.40 4.52
C SER A 128 8.93 18.34 4.76
N GLY A 129 7.70 17.85 4.68
CA GLY A 129 6.48 18.61 4.97
C GLY A 129 5.62 18.97 3.76
N THR A 130 5.97 18.47 2.57
CA THR A 130 5.12 18.60 1.38
C THR A 130 4.04 17.52 1.42
N ALA A 131 2.77 17.88 1.24
CA ALA A 131 1.69 16.90 1.13
C ALA A 131 1.83 16.06 -0.15
N PHE A 132 1.21 14.88 -0.19
CA PHE A 132 1.15 14.05 -1.40
C PHE A 132 0.54 14.84 -2.56
N SER A 133 1.33 15.03 -3.62
CA SER A 133 0.82 15.39 -4.94
C SER A 133 0.63 14.09 -5.72
N GLY A 134 -0.63 13.67 -5.84
CA GLY A 134 -1.05 12.58 -6.70
C GLY A 134 -1.74 13.11 -7.93
#